data_AF-A0A6G3PHT7-F1
#
_entry.id   AF-A0A6G3PHT7-F1
#
_cell.length_a   1.000
_cell.length_b   1.000
_cell.length_c   1.000
_cell.angle_alpha   90.00
_cell.angle_beta   90.00
_cell.angle_gamma   90.00
#
_symmetry.space_group_name_H-M   'P 1'
#
loop_
_entity.id
_entity.type
_entity.pdbx_description
1 polymer ?
#
loop_
_entity_poly.entity_id
_entity_poly.type
_entity_poly.pdbx_seq_one_letter_code
_entity_poly.pdbx_strand_id
1 'polypeptide(L)' 'MDEMRAREVLTAAGLPGAAELLALGENAVFAAGDVVVKVGRDATGHPELRERAEREVALADWLAASGVPAVRA' A
#
# COMPACT_ATOMS: atom_id res chain seq x y z
N MET A 1 -4.90 5.30 -11.52
CA MET A 1 -3.94 4.27 -11.07
C MET A 1 -3.71 3.35 -12.26
N ASP A 2 -2.47 3.02 -12.57
CA ASP A 2 -2.10 2.15 -13.70
C ASP A 2 -1.45 0.87 -13.13
N GLU A 3 -1.95 -0.30 -13.51
CA GLU A 3 -1.47 -1.58 -12.96
C GLU A 3 0.00 -1.84 -13.33
N MET A 4 0.41 -1.58 -14.58
CA MET A 4 1.78 -1.84 -15.00
C MET A 4 2.76 -1.00 -14.18
N ARG A 5 2.47 0.29 -14.03
CA ARG A 5 3.30 1.19 -13.20
C ARG A 5 3.31 0.76 -11.74
N ALA A 6 2.19 0.24 -11.22
CA ALA A 6 2.15 -0.29 -9.87
C ALA A 6 3.02 -1.56 -9.68
N ARG A 7 3.08 -2.43 -10.71
CA ARG A 7 3.97 -3.60 -10.73
C ARG A 7 5.45 -3.22 -10.83
N GLU A 8 5.77 -2.14 -11.56
CA GLU A 8 7.12 -1.57 -11.58
C GLU A 8 7.54 -1.09 -10.18
N VAL A 9 6.66 -0.39 -9.47
CA VAL A 9 6.91 0.06 -8.08
C VAL A 9 7.10 -1.13 -7.13
N LEU A 10 6.27 -2.16 -7.21
CA LEU A 10 6.44 -3.41 -6.45
C LEU A 10 7.83 -4.01 -6.66
N THR A 11 8.23 -4.16 -7.93
CA THR A 11 9.52 -4.74 -8.29
C THR A 11 10.67 -3.88 -7.79
N ALA A 12 10.57 -2.55 -7.93
CA ALA A 12 11.55 -1.61 -7.42
C ALA A 12 11.65 -1.63 -5.88
N ALA A 13 10.58 -1.96 -5.17
CA ALA A 13 10.55 -2.18 -3.73
C ALA A 13 11.08 -3.57 -3.31
N GLY A 14 11.59 -4.38 -4.24
CA GLY A 14 12.11 -5.72 -3.97
C GLY A 14 11.03 -6.79 -3.77
N LEU A 15 9.78 -6.50 -4.13
CA LEU A 15 8.65 -7.41 -4.02
C LEU A 15 8.37 -8.11 -5.36
N PRO A 16 7.75 -9.30 -5.36
CA PRO A 16 7.46 -10.02 -6.60
C PRO A 16 6.54 -9.23 -7.54
N GLY A 17 7.01 -8.87 -8.74
CA GLY A 17 6.19 -8.22 -9.75
C GLY A 17 5.02 -9.09 -10.27
N ALA A 18 5.12 -10.41 -10.09
CA ALA A 18 4.07 -11.39 -10.37
C ALA A 18 3.03 -11.53 -9.23
N ALA A 19 3.08 -10.67 -8.21
CA ALA A 19 2.07 -10.62 -7.15
C ALA A 19 0.65 -10.51 -7.73
N GLU A 20 -0.29 -11.21 -7.09
CA GLU A 20 -1.69 -11.24 -7.51
C GLU A 20 -2.32 -9.86 -7.25
N LEU A 21 -2.97 -9.28 -8.26
CA LEU A 21 -3.72 -8.05 -8.09
C LEU A 21 -5.09 -8.38 -7.49
N LEU A 22 -5.33 -7.88 -6.28
CA LEU A 22 -6.59 -8.09 -5.56
C LEU A 22 -7.62 -6.99 -5.87
N ALA A 23 -7.16 -5.75 -6.02
CA ALA A 23 -8.02 -4.61 -6.30
C ALA A 23 -7.26 -3.49 -7.03
N LEU A 24 -7.95 -2.82 -7.95
CA LEU A 24 -7.44 -1.64 -8.66
C LEU A 24 -8.44 -0.49 -8.55
N GLY A 25 -8.06 0.56 -7.84
CA GLY A 25 -8.88 1.75 -7.66
C GLY A 25 -8.02 2.95 -7.30
N GLU A 26 -8.25 3.51 -6.11
CA GLU A 26 -7.40 4.60 -5.61
C GLU A 26 -5.94 4.15 -5.41
N ASN A 27 -5.78 2.91 -4.94
CA ASN A 27 -4.52 2.18 -4.88
C ASN A 27 -4.63 0.93 -5.76
N ALA A 28 -3.49 0.40 -6.20
CA ALA A 28 -3.38 -0.99 -6.63
C ALA A 28 -3.01 -1.83 -5.40
N VAL A 29 -3.78 -2.90 -5.13
CA VAL A 29 -3.60 -3.77 -3.97
C VAL A 29 -3.17 -5.14 -4.43
N PHE A 30 -2.04 -5.62 -3.92
CA PHE A 30 -1.45 -6.89 -4.32
C PHE A 30 -1.28 -7.85 -3.14
N ALA A 31 -1.47 -9.15 -3.37
CA ALA A 31 -1.01 -10.21 -2.47
C ALA A 31 0.40 -10.64 -2.88
N ALA A 32 1.36 -10.51 -1.96
CA ALA A 32 2.75 -10.87 -2.16
C ALA A 32 3.22 -11.78 -1.02
N GLY A 33 2.98 -13.10 -1.15
CA GLY A 33 3.28 -14.04 -0.08
C GLY A 33 2.33 -13.85 1.11
N ASP A 34 2.88 -13.53 2.28
CA ASP A 34 2.15 -13.30 3.53
C ASP A 34 1.79 -11.82 3.78
N VAL A 35 2.20 -10.91 2.87
CA VAL A 35 1.91 -9.49 2.98
C VAL A 35 0.94 -9.01 1.89
N VAL A 36 0.16 -7.98 2.22
CA VAL A 36 -0.67 -7.23 1.28
C VAL A 36 -0.03 -5.87 1.05
N VAL A 37 0.18 -5.51 -0.22
CA VAL A 37 0.89 -4.29 -0.62
C VAL A 37 -0.08 -3.33 -1.27
N LYS A 38 -0.17 -2.10 -0.74
CA LYS A 38 -0.94 -0.99 -1.34
C LYS A 38 0.02 -0.06 -2.07
N VAL A 39 -0.06 -0.01 -3.40
CA VAL A 39 0.66 0.95 -4.23
C VAL A 39 -0.26 2.13 -4.54
N GLY A 40 0.09 3.30 -4.00
CA GLY A 40 -0.64 4.54 -4.24
C GLY A 40 -0.25 5.23 -5.54
N ARG A 41 -1.01 6.26 -5.88
CA ARG A 41 -0.71 7.16 -7.01
C ARG A 41 0.55 7.98 -6.73
N ASP A 42 1.09 8.56 -7.81
CA ASP A 42 2.26 9.42 -7.73
C ASP A 42 2.02 10.61 -6.80
N ALA A 43 2.81 10.67 -5.72
CA ALA A 43 2.72 11.71 -4.71
C ALA A 43 3.33 13.05 -5.18
N THR A 44 4.03 13.10 -6.32
CA THR A 44 4.52 14.38 -6.87
C THR A 44 3.38 15.25 -7.40
N GLY A 45 2.35 14.63 -8.00
CA GLY A 45 1.13 15.32 -8.43
C GLY A 45 0.06 15.42 -7.34
N HIS A 46 0.21 14.65 -6.26
CA HIS A 46 -0.76 14.52 -5.17
C HIS A 46 -0.04 14.35 -3.82
N PRO A 47 0.66 15.40 -3.33
CA PRO A 47 1.48 15.31 -2.12
C PRO A 47 0.69 14.90 -0.87
N GLU A 48 -0.60 15.24 -0.82
CA GLU A 48 -1.53 14.86 0.25
C GLU A 48 -1.66 13.34 0.43
N LEU A 49 -1.39 12.55 -0.63
CA LEU A 49 -1.46 11.10 -0.56
C LEU A 49 -0.37 10.51 0.32
N ARG A 50 0.81 11.14 0.36
CA ARG A 50 1.90 10.71 1.24
C ARG A 50 1.52 10.94 2.70
N GLU A 51 1.08 12.14 3.04
CA GLU A 51 0.66 12.47 4.41
C GLU A 51 -0.48 11.57 4.88
N ARG A 52 -1.44 11.27 3.99
CA ARG A 52 -2.52 10.33 4.29
C ARG A 52 -2.02 8.91 4.53
N ALA A 53 -1.09 8.42 3.71
CA ALA A 53 -0.49 7.09 3.91
C ALA A 53 0.27 6.99 5.24
N GLU A 54 1.06 8.01 5.58
CA GLU A 54 1.76 8.10 6.87
C GLU A 54 0.76 8.09 8.05
N ARG A 55 -0.35 8.84 7.92
CA ARG A 55 -1.42 8.83 8.93
C ARG A 55 -2.13 7.48 9.03
N GLU A 56 -2.38 6.79 7.92
CA GLU A 56 -3.01 5.45 7.93
C GLU A 56 -2.14 4.44 8.71
N VAL A 57 -0.82 4.45 8.50
CA VAL A 57 0.12 3.59 9.24
C VAL A 57 0.10 3.93 10.73
N ALA A 58 0.25 5.21 11.08
CA ALA A 58 0.23 5.65 12.48
C ALA A 58 -1.10 5.32 13.19
N LEU A 59 -2.23 5.41 12.47
CA LEU A 59 -3.54 5.04 13.00
C LEU A 59 -3.65 3.53 13.24
N ALA A 60 -3.13 2.72 12.33
CA ALA A 60 -3.13 1.27 12.48
C ALA A 60 -2.32 0.83 13.71
N ASP A 61 -1.16 1.43 13.93
CA ASP A 61 -0.33 1.21 15.12
C ASP A 61 -1.07 1.61 16.41
N TRP A 62 -1.72 2.79 16.41
CA TRP A 62 -2.51 3.25 17.56
C TRP A 62 -3.70 2.32 17.87
N LEU A 63 -4.41 1.84 16.84
CA LEU A 63 -5.50 0.88 16.99
C LEU A 63 -5.00 -0.43 17.60
N ALA A 64 -3.89 -0.97 17.08
CA ALA A 64 -3.26 -2.19 17.61
C ALA A 64 -2.83 -2.01 19.07
N ALA A 65 -2.21 -0.88 19.41
CA ALA A 65 -1.82 -0.55 20.79
C ALA A 65 -3.04 -0.41 21.73
N SER A 66 -4.20 -0.05 21.18
CA SER A 66 -5.47 0.05 21.92
C SER A 66 -6.22 -1.29 22.02
N GLY A 67 -5.62 -2.40 21.55
CA GLY A 67 -6.25 -3.72 21.56
C GLY A 67 -7.31 -3.93 20.46
N VAL A 68 -7.39 -3.03 19.48
CA VAL A 68 -8.27 -3.16 18.33
C VAL A 68 -7.50 -3.87 17.20
N PRO A 69 -8.04 -4.96 16.61
CA PRO A 69 -7.39 -5.62 15.48
C PRO A 69 -7.19 -4.64 14.31
N ALA A 70 -5.93 -4.47 13.89
CA ALA A 70 -5.53 -3.56 12.82
C ALA A 70 -4.47 -4.21 11.92
N VAL A 71 -4.31 -3.65 10.71
CA VAL A 71 -3.24 -4.04 9.79
C VAL A 71 -1.90 -3.69 10.44
N ARG A 72 -0.95 -4.63 10.44
CA ARG A 72 0.39 -4.41 10.97
C ARG A 72 1.28 -3.92 9.83
N ALA A 73 1.98 -2.80 10.05
CA ALA A 73 2.96 -2.25 9.12
C ALA A 73 4.34 -2.91 9.30
#